data_AF-A0A1C6GXB0-F1
#
_entry.id   AF-A0A1C6GXB0-F1
#
_cell.length_a   1.000
_cell.length_b   1.000
_cell.length_c   1.000
_cell.angle_alpha   90.00
_cell.angle_beta   90.00
_cell.angle_gamma   90.00
#
_symmetry.space_group_name_H-M   'P 1'
#
loop_
_entity.id
_entity.type
_entity.pdbx_description
1 polymer ?
#
loop_
_entity_poly.entity_id
_entity_poly.type
_entity_poly.pdbx_seq_one_letter_code
_entity_poly.pdbx_strand_id
1 'polypeptide(L)'
;MMKLTSDSPQSVQELMHNCVFVKDGDVWYRDFEREIPLMELVRNLNKAYGDSEASTMNDETFSDKMYDDLQFKLEEDIDSFIATFYMALVGMAENRECLKLYETVGLPVTDCPEILQECIDTYGKEKQVGKLIEKMSELARILTKLKSIESGDCQNTDEEMQEQDELLKVTMYSMFGVTAGVVILLMQLLIIYNGREIVEEDIKRRIRREEKRLNEKKE
;
A
#
# COMPACT_ATOMS: atom_id res chain seq x y z
N MET A 1 -0.28 15.73 0.75
CA MET A 1 0.44 15.21 1.94
C MET A 1 1.87 15.74 1.91
N MET A 2 2.58 15.98 3.02
CA MET A 2 4.02 16.26 2.95
C MET A 2 4.74 14.97 2.57
N LYS A 3 5.63 15.00 1.58
CA LYS A 3 6.43 13.83 1.18
C LYS A 3 7.38 13.48 2.32
N LEU A 4 7.24 12.28 2.89
CA LEU A 4 8.06 11.78 3.99
C LEU A 4 9.24 10.96 3.48
N THR A 5 9.10 10.30 2.33
CA THR A 5 10.19 9.52 1.73
C THR A 5 11.15 10.40 0.94
N SER A 6 12.44 10.24 1.20
CA SER A 6 13.53 10.94 0.54
C SER A 6 14.73 10.01 0.37
N ASP A 7 15.32 10.02 -0.82
CA ASP A 7 16.56 9.30 -1.10
C ASP A 7 17.80 10.12 -0.71
N SER A 8 17.62 11.34 -0.19
CA SER A 8 18.70 12.24 0.25
C SER A 8 18.31 13.07 1.48
N PRO A 9 18.00 12.42 2.63
CA PRO A 9 17.58 13.13 3.85
C PRO A 9 18.67 14.09 4.33
N GLN A 10 18.30 15.35 4.60
CA GLN A 10 19.21 16.43 5.04
C GLN A 10 19.02 16.82 6.50
N SER A 11 17.92 16.38 7.13
CA SER A 11 17.60 16.70 8.52
C SER A 11 17.42 15.43 9.35
N VAL A 12 17.55 15.54 10.68
CA VAL A 12 17.27 14.42 11.61
C VAL A 12 15.84 13.91 11.42
N GLN A 13 14.90 14.82 11.17
CA GLN A 13 13.49 14.48 10.94
C GLN A 13 13.31 13.67 9.66
N GLU A 14 13.96 14.06 8.58
CA GLU A 14 13.94 13.28 7.34
C GLU A 14 14.66 11.94 7.51
N LEU A 15 15.79 11.91 8.21
CA LEU A 15 16.53 10.68 8.46
C LEU A 15 15.72 9.68 9.30
N MET A 16 14.94 10.14 10.28
CA MET A 16 14.05 9.26 11.07
C MET A 16 13.03 8.50 10.22
N HIS A 17 12.71 8.96 9.01
CA HIS A 17 11.83 8.26 8.06
C HIS A 17 12.59 7.49 6.98
N ASN A 18 13.90 7.73 6.84
CA ASN A 18 14.70 7.32 5.69
C ASN A 18 16.04 6.68 6.07
N CYS A 19 16.23 6.31 7.34
CA CYS A 19 17.45 5.69 7.85
C CYS A 19 17.62 4.24 7.38
N VAL A 20 16.56 3.63 6.83
CA VAL A 20 16.61 2.33 6.18
C VAL A 20 15.79 2.34 4.90
N PHE A 21 16.21 1.58 3.89
CA PHE A 21 15.59 1.52 2.57
C PHE A 21 16.00 0.24 1.84
N VAL A 22 15.29 -0.11 0.76
CA VAL A 22 15.64 -1.28 -0.07
C VAL A 22 16.49 -0.85 -1.27
N LYS A 23 17.57 -1.59 -1.53
CA LYS A 23 18.45 -1.39 -2.69
C LYS A 23 19.01 -2.74 -3.12
N ASP A 24 18.84 -3.05 -4.40
CA ASP A 24 19.24 -4.31 -5.02
C ASP A 24 18.64 -5.57 -4.36
N GLY A 25 17.44 -5.44 -3.77
CA GLY A 25 16.74 -6.53 -3.07
C GLY A 25 17.09 -6.67 -1.59
N ASP A 26 18.11 -5.96 -1.11
CA ASP A 26 18.54 -5.99 0.28
C ASP A 26 18.12 -4.72 1.04
N VAL A 27 18.02 -4.84 2.36
CA VAL A 27 17.81 -3.68 3.24
C VAL A 27 19.15 -3.02 3.55
N TRP A 28 19.20 -1.71 3.36
CA TRP A 28 20.34 -0.86 3.65
C TRP A 28 20.02 0.09 4.79
N TYR A 29 21.04 0.38 5.60
CA TYR A 29 21.01 1.40 6.63
C TYR A 29 21.80 2.63 6.17
N ARG A 30 21.36 3.83 6.58
CA ARG A 30 22.14 5.04 6.47
C ARG A 30 22.05 5.92 7.71
N ASP A 31 23.13 6.64 7.94
CA ASP A 31 23.21 7.79 8.83
C ASP A 31 23.78 8.99 8.06
N PHE A 32 24.21 10.04 8.74
CA PHE A 32 24.79 11.22 8.09
C PHE A 32 26.22 11.01 7.55
N GLU A 33 26.86 9.90 7.89
CA GLU A 33 28.26 9.62 7.56
C GLU A 33 28.42 8.46 6.59
N ARG A 34 27.52 7.46 6.64
CA ARG A 34 27.67 6.21 5.90
C ARG A 34 26.33 5.63 5.46
N GLU A 35 26.44 4.76 4.45
CA GLU A 35 25.38 3.92 3.92
C GLU A 35 25.96 2.50 3.76
N ILE A 36 25.39 1.53 4.46
CA ILE A 36 25.89 0.13 4.51
C ILE A 36 24.72 -0.86 4.49
N PRO A 37 24.93 -2.11 4.07
CA PRO A 37 23.92 -3.16 4.22
C PRO A 37 23.49 -3.29 5.69
N LEU A 38 22.18 -3.43 5.94
CA LEU A 38 21.66 -3.55 7.31
C LEU A 38 22.27 -4.76 8.02
N MET A 39 22.46 -5.87 7.31
CA MET A 39 23.11 -7.06 7.86
C MET A 39 24.56 -6.78 8.31
N GLU A 40 25.28 -5.92 7.59
CA GLU A 40 26.63 -5.49 8.00
C GLU A 40 26.56 -4.65 9.30
N LEU A 41 25.60 -3.74 9.42
CA LEU A 41 25.38 -2.97 10.65
C LEU A 41 25.16 -3.92 11.85
N VAL A 42 24.28 -4.91 11.71
CA VAL A 42 23.91 -5.81 12.81
C VAL A 42 25.06 -6.74 13.17
N ARG A 43 25.85 -7.22 12.19
CA ARG A 43 27.09 -7.96 12.47
C ARG A 43 28.11 -7.11 13.22
N ASN A 44 28.24 -5.83 12.89
CA ASN A 44 29.10 -4.89 13.61
C ASN A 44 28.61 -4.65 15.04
N LEU A 45 27.30 -4.58 15.27
CA LEU A 45 26.71 -4.46 16.61
C LEU A 45 26.97 -5.72 17.45
N ASN A 46 26.74 -6.91 16.89
CA ASN A 46 27.04 -8.18 17.56
C ASN A 46 28.53 -8.29 17.93
N LYS A 47 29.43 -7.93 17.01
CA LYS A 47 30.87 -7.89 17.28
C LYS A 47 31.26 -6.95 18.43
N ALA A 48 30.55 -5.83 18.58
CA ALA A 48 30.90 -4.80 19.55
C ALA A 48 30.27 -5.04 20.93
N TYR A 49 29.06 -5.60 20.98
CA TYR A 49 28.23 -5.61 22.19
C TYR A 49 27.62 -6.97 22.54
N GLY A 50 27.49 -7.87 21.57
CA GLY A 50 26.80 -9.15 21.74
C GLY A 50 27.71 -10.35 21.45
N ASP A 51 27.15 -11.38 20.83
CA ASP A 51 27.91 -12.54 20.37
C ASP A 51 28.83 -12.19 19.19
N SER A 52 30.12 -12.04 19.49
CA SER A 52 31.13 -11.73 18.49
C SER A 52 31.26 -12.80 17.39
N GLU A 53 30.91 -14.06 17.65
CA GLU A 53 30.97 -15.14 16.67
C GLU A 53 29.92 -14.95 15.56
N ALA A 54 28.77 -14.35 15.88
CA ALA A 54 27.72 -14.00 14.93
C ALA A 54 28.22 -13.11 13.79
N SER A 55 29.24 -12.28 14.03
CA SER A 55 29.83 -11.42 13.00
C SER A 55 30.53 -12.19 11.87
N THR A 56 30.86 -13.47 12.08
CA THR A 56 31.60 -14.31 11.15
C THR A 56 30.77 -15.43 10.50
N MET A 57 29.53 -15.62 10.94
CA MET A 57 28.60 -16.60 10.38
C MET A 57 28.27 -16.27 8.91
N ASN A 58 27.90 -17.26 8.11
CA ASN A 58 27.27 -16.99 6.80
C ASN A 58 25.88 -16.35 7.00
N ASP A 59 25.25 -15.88 5.91
CA ASP A 59 24.01 -15.09 6.00
C ASP A 59 22.79 -15.90 6.44
N GLU A 60 22.71 -17.18 6.05
CA GLU A 60 21.63 -18.08 6.45
C GLU A 60 21.71 -18.36 7.96
N THR A 61 22.87 -18.81 8.44
CA THR A 61 23.11 -19.08 9.87
C THR A 61 22.95 -17.82 10.72
N PHE A 62 23.36 -16.67 10.21
CA PHE A 62 23.16 -15.40 10.90
C PHE A 62 21.67 -15.05 11.03
N SER A 63 20.90 -15.25 9.96
CA SER A 63 19.45 -15.00 9.96
C SER A 63 18.72 -15.92 10.94
N ASP A 64 19.08 -17.21 10.97
CA ASP A 64 18.53 -18.18 11.94
C ASP A 64 18.84 -17.76 13.38
N LYS A 65 20.09 -17.37 13.66
CA LYS A 65 20.47 -16.86 14.99
C LYS A 65 19.66 -15.63 15.38
N MET A 66 19.53 -14.64 14.48
CA MET A 66 18.71 -13.45 14.76
C MET A 66 17.27 -13.84 15.07
N TYR A 67 16.70 -14.86 14.40
CA TYR A 67 15.36 -15.33 14.71
C TYR A 67 15.28 -16.04 16.06
N ASP A 68 16.26 -16.87 16.41
CA ASP A 68 16.32 -17.55 17.71
C ASP A 68 16.48 -16.57 18.87
N ASP A 69 17.30 -15.53 18.71
CA ASP A 69 17.55 -14.51 19.74
C ASP A 69 16.28 -13.67 20.07
N LEU A 70 15.26 -13.67 19.19
CA LEU A 70 13.96 -13.02 19.46
C LEU A 70 13.14 -13.71 20.56
N GLN A 71 13.50 -14.93 20.97
CA GLN A 71 12.78 -15.68 22.01
C GLN A 71 13.08 -15.18 23.42
N PHE A 72 14.17 -14.43 23.59
CA PHE A 72 14.57 -13.87 24.87
C PHE A 72 13.93 -12.50 25.11
N LYS A 73 14.05 -12.01 26.34
CA LYS A 73 13.51 -10.69 26.70
C LYS A 73 14.50 -9.60 26.33
N LEU A 74 14.00 -8.58 25.64
CA LEU A 74 14.75 -7.44 25.18
C LEU A 74 15.51 -6.70 26.31
N GLU A 75 14.94 -6.62 27.52
CA GLU A 75 15.57 -5.89 28.62
C GLU A 75 16.66 -6.69 29.34
N GLU A 76 16.73 -7.99 29.11
CA GLU A 76 17.60 -8.93 29.84
C GLU A 76 18.77 -9.43 28.98
N ASP A 77 18.67 -9.35 27.65
CA ASP A 77 19.65 -9.92 26.72
C ASP A 77 19.99 -8.97 25.55
N ILE A 78 21.29 -8.73 25.35
CA ILE A 78 21.78 -7.80 24.33
C ILE A 78 21.63 -8.36 22.92
N ASP A 79 21.79 -9.67 22.73
CA ASP A 79 21.61 -10.33 21.44
C ASP A 79 20.14 -10.22 21.01
N SER A 80 19.21 -10.43 21.96
CA SER A 80 17.77 -10.21 21.76
C SER A 80 17.42 -8.76 21.41
N PHE A 81 18.08 -7.79 22.04
CA PHE A 81 17.93 -6.38 21.67
C PHE A 81 18.40 -6.12 20.23
N ILE A 82 19.57 -6.64 19.85
CA ILE A 82 20.13 -6.49 18.51
C ILE A 82 19.24 -7.17 17.46
N ALA A 83 18.75 -8.39 17.72
CA ALA A 83 17.83 -9.12 16.86
C ALA A 83 16.50 -8.36 16.67
N THR A 84 15.94 -7.83 17.76
CA THR A 84 14.69 -7.04 17.68
C THR A 84 14.92 -5.73 16.92
N PHE A 85 16.06 -5.06 17.13
CA PHE A 85 16.43 -3.87 16.40
C PHE A 85 16.57 -4.16 14.89
N TYR A 86 17.22 -5.27 14.53
CA TYR A 86 17.31 -5.74 13.15
C TYR A 86 15.91 -5.95 12.52
N MET A 87 15.05 -6.72 13.19
CA MET A 87 13.68 -6.99 12.75
C MET A 87 12.88 -5.68 12.56
N ALA A 88 12.97 -4.75 13.52
CA ALA A 88 12.28 -3.47 13.43
C ALA A 88 12.76 -2.63 12.24
N LEU A 89 14.07 -2.64 11.96
CA LEU A 89 14.65 -1.93 10.82
C LEU A 89 14.29 -2.57 9.46
N VAL A 90 14.23 -3.90 9.37
CA VAL A 90 13.71 -4.59 8.18
C VAL A 90 12.27 -4.16 7.91
N GLY A 91 11.39 -4.28 8.91
CA GLY A 91 9.99 -3.88 8.76
C GLY A 91 9.83 -2.38 8.45
N MET A 92 10.70 -1.53 8.99
CA MET A 92 10.70 -0.10 8.67
C MET A 92 11.11 0.16 7.22
N ALA A 93 12.08 -0.57 6.67
CA ALA A 93 12.49 -0.44 5.28
C ALA A 93 11.35 -0.84 4.32
N GLU A 94 10.69 -1.97 4.59
CA GLU A 94 9.52 -2.41 3.80
C GLU A 94 8.38 -1.39 3.86
N ASN A 95 8.06 -0.88 5.06
CA ASN A 95 7.06 0.17 5.22
C ASN A 95 7.44 1.45 4.48
N ARG A 96 8.72 1.82 4.45
CA ARG A 96 9.21 2.97 3.69
C ARG A 96 9.01 2.76 2.20
N GLU A 97 9.29 1.58 1.65
CA GLU A 97 9.07 1.32 0.22
C GLU A 97 7.58 1.34 -0.14
N CYS A 98 6.73 0.76 0.70
CA CYS A 98 5.27 0.88 0.57
C CYS A 98 4.81 2.35 0.61
N LEU A 99 5.36 3.15 1.53
CA LEU A 99 5.07 4.57 1.63
C LEU A 99 5.60 5.34 0.42
N LYS A 100 6.77 4.99 -0.12
CA LYS A 100 7.35 5.60 -1.32
C LYS A 100 6.48 5.33 -2.55
N LEU A 101 5.98 4.11 -2.69
CA LEU A 101 4.99 3.74 -3.72
C LEU A 101 3.71 4.55 -3.53
N TYR A 102 3.16 4.59 -2.31
CA TYR A 102 1.98 5.39 -2.01
C TYR A 102 2.20 6.88 -2.30
N GLU A 103 3.33 7.46 -1.92
CA GLU A 103 3.68 8.86 -2.20
C GLU A 103 3.90 9.13 -3.69
N THR A 104 4.23 8.11 -4.48
CA THR A 104 4.42 8.22 -5.93
C THR A 104 3.11 8.05 -6.71
N VAL A 105 2.26 7.09 -6.35
CA VAL A 105 1.03 6.76 -7.11
C VAL A 105 -0.31 6.94 -6.39
N GLY A 106 -0.31 7.05 -5.07
CA GLY A 106 -1.44 7.55 -4.29
C GLY A 106 -2.52 6.58 -3.90
N LEU A 107 -2.45 5.33 -4.33
CA LEU A 107 -3.32 4.29 -3.81
C LEU A 107 -2.50 3.07 -3.36
N PRO A 108 -2.77 2.54 -2.15
CA PRO A 108 -2.00 1.47 -1.55
C PRO A 108 -2.33 0.07 -2.13
N VAL A 109 -3.07 0.02 -3.24
CA VAL A 109 -3.64 -1.23 -3.80
C VAL A 109 -3.09 -1.56 -5.19
N THR A 110 -2.15 -0.76 -5.71
CA THR A 110 -1.46 -1.04 -6.96
C THR A 110 -0.04 -1.44 -6.65
N ASP A 111 0.17 -2.75 -6.52
CA ASP A 111 1.47 -3.36 -6.26
C ASP A 111 2.47 -3.13 -7.42
N CYS A 112 1.97 -2.74 -8.61
CA CYS A 112 2.78 -2.49 -9.80
C CYS A 112 2.39 -1.16 -10.49
N PRO A 113 2.73 0.01 -9.93
CA PRO A 113 2.37 1.31 -10.52
C PRO A 113 2.99 1.55 -11.91
N GLU A 114 4.19 1.04 -12.15
CA GLU A 114 4.88 1.02 -13.44
C GLU A 114 4.00 0.45 -14.57
N ILE A 115 3.16 -0.55 -14.29
CA ILE A 115 2.23 -1.12 -15.29
C ILE A 115 1.17 -0.10 -15.71
N LEU A 116 0.74 0.77 -14.80
CA LEU A 116 -0.20 1.85 -15.15
C LEU A 116 0.45 2.84 -16.12
N GLN A 117 1.71 3.18 -15.89
CA GLN A 117 2.48 4.05 -16.77
C GLN A 117 2.70 3.39 -18.13
N GLU A 118 3.13 2.12 -18.16
CA GLU A 118 3.32 1.36 -19.40
C GLU A 118 2.02 1.27 -20.23
N CYS A 119 0.87 1.10 -19.57
CA CYS A 119 -0.44 1.14 -20.22
C CYS A 119 -0.72 2.52 -20.86
N ILE A 120 -0.34 3.61 -20.21
CA ILE A 120 -0.52 4.96 -20.77
C ILE A 120 0.39 5.14 -21.99
N ASP A 121 1.66 4.74 -21.86
CA ASP A 121 2.67 4.88 -22.91
C ASP A 121 2.35 4.01 -24.14
N THR A 122 1.81 2.81 -23.92
CA THR A 122 1.46 1.86 -25.00
C THR A 122 0.15 2.22 -25.69
N TYR A 123 -0.89 2.54 -24.93
CA TYR A 123 -2.24 2.71 -25.48
C TYR A 123 -2.61 4.16 -25.79
N GLY A 124 -1.90 5.11 -25.18
CA GLY A 124 -2.11 6.53 -25.34
C GLY A 124 -3.30 7.07 -24.55
N LYS A 125 -3.20 8.37 -24.23
CA LYS A 125 -4.17 9.14 -23.44
C LYS A 125 -5.62 8.97 -23.90
N GLU A 126 -5.91 9.22 -25.18
CA GLU A 126 -7.29 9.25 -25.69
C GLU A 126 -7.99 7.88 -25.55
N LYS A 127 -7.23 6.79 -25.74
CA LYS A 127 -7.75 5.44 -25.60
C LYS A 127 -8.09 5.12 -24.14
N GLN A 128 -7.26 5.58 -23.19
CA GLN A 128 -7.53 5.39 -21.76
C GLN A 128 -8.75 6.17 -21.30
N VAL A 129 -8.91 7.41 -21.75
CA VAL A 129 -10.11 8.22 -21.48
C VAL A 129 -11.36 7.54 -22.07
N GLY A 130 -11.29 7.05 -23.31
CA GLY A 130 -12.39 6.29 -23.92
C GLY A 130 -12.76 5.03 -23.14
N LYS A 131 -11.76 4.27 -22.67
CA LYS A 131 -11.97 3.07 -21.88
C LYS A 131 -12.62 3.38 -20.52
N LEU A 132 -12.23 4.49 -19.89
CA LEU A 132 -12.86 4.96 -18.66
C LEU A 132 -14.35 5.24 -18.87
N ILE A 133 -14.70 5.94 -19.95
CA ILE A 133 -16.10 6.24 -20.27
C ILE A 133 -16.90 4.94 -20.48
N GLU A 134 -16.34 3.97 -21.21
CA GLU A 134 -16.94 2.66 -21.41
C GLU A 134 -17.21 1.95 -20.08
N LYS A 135 -16.20 1.87 -19.20
CA LYS A 135 -16.32 1.21 -17.89
C LYS A 135 -17.27 1.92 -16.94
N MET A 136 -17.29 3.26 -16.93
CA MET A 136 -18.26 4.04 -16.16
C MET A 136 -19.70 3.78 -16.65
N SER A 137 -19.90 3.66 -17.96
CA SER A 137 -21.21 3.34 -18.55
C SER A 137 -21.66 1.93 -18.20
N GLU A 138 -20.73 0.96 -18.25
CA GLU A 138 -20.97 -0.41 -17.83
C GLU A 138 -21.36 -0.49 -16.34
N LEU A 139 -20.65 0.24 -15.47
CA LEU A 139 -20.95 0.30 -14.04
C LEU A 139 -22.35 0.87 -13.78
N ALA A 140 -22.71 1.96 -14.45
CA ALA A 140 -24.04 2.57 -14.34
C ALA A 140 -25.15 1.58 -14.73
N ARG A 141 -24.95 0.80 -15.79
CA ARG A 141 -25.90 -0.25 -16.23
C ARG A 141 -26.06 -1.34 -15.18
N ILE A 142 -24.95 -1.82 -14.58
CA ILE A 142 -24.97 -2.86 -13.55
C ILE A 142 -25.67 -2.35 -12.28
N LEU A 143 -25.35 -1.14 -11.83
CA LEU A 143 -26.02 -0.53 -10.66
C LEU A 143 -27.52 -0.37 -10.87
N THR A 144 -27.94 -0.02 -12.09
CA THR A 144 -29.37 0.05 -12.44
C THR A 144 -30.03 -1.33 -12.33
N LYS A 145 -29.34 -2.38 -12.81
CA LYS A 145 -29.81 -3.76 -12.69
C LYS A 145 -29.89 -4.21 -11.22
N LEU A 146 -28.87 -3.92 -10.40
CA LEU A 146 -28.87 -4.23 -8.97
C LEU A 146 -30.07 -3.60 -8.27
N LYS A 147 -30.28 -2.30 -8.48
CA LYS A 147 -31.43 -1.58 -7.92
C LYS A 147 -32.75 -2.24 -8.31
N SER A 148 -32.90 -2.69 -9.56
CA SER A 148 -34.12 -3.37 -10.01
C SER A 148 -34.34 -4.73 -9.34
N ILE A 149 -33.27 -5.49 -9.08
CA ILE A 149 -33.33 -6.78 -8.38
C ILE A 149 -33.71 -6.56 -6.90
N GLU A 150 -33.12 -5.55 -6.26
CA GLU A 150 -33.38 -5.19 -4.86
C GLU A 150 -34.79 -4.62 -4.63
N SER A 151 -35.39 -4.00 -5.65
CA SER A 151 -36.72 -3.37 -5.56
C SER A 151 -37.88 -4.32 -5.89
N GLY A 152 -37.61 -5.57 -6.28
CA GLY A 152 -38.65 -6.54 -6.63
C GLY A 152 -39.45 -6.99 -5.41
N ASP A 153 -40.78 -6.78 -5.44
CA ASP A 153 -41.72 -7.13 -4.36
C ASP A 153 -41.77 -8.63 -4.07
N CYS A 154 -41.90 -8.94 -2.78
CA CYS A 154 -41.86 -10.26 -2.17
C CYS A 154 -43.22 -10.99 -2.20
N GLN A 155 -43.47 -11.76 -3.26
CA GLN A 155 -44.40 -12.91 -3.25
C GLN A 155 -43.85 -14.08 -4.09
N ASN A 156 -42.59 -14.44 -3.83
CA ASN A 156 -41.90 -15.47 -4.59
C ASN A 156 -41.93 -16.81 -3.82
N THR A 157 -42.01 -17.90 -4.56
CA THR A 157 -41.79 -19.27 -4.07
C THR A 157 -40.34 -19.46 -3.61
N ASP A 158 -40.05 -20.51 -2.81
CA ASP A 158 -38.68 -20.78 -2.32
C ASP A 158 -37.67 -20.95 -3.47
N GLU A 159 -38.10 -21.50 -4.62
CA GLU A 159 -37.27 -21.65 -5.82
C GLU A 159 -36.97 -20.30 -6.50
N GLU A 160 -37.98 -19.44 -6.66
CA GLU A 160 -37.82 -18.09 -7.23
C GLU A 160 -36.96 -17.18 -6.34
N MET A 161 -37.03 -17.36 -5.01
CA MET A 161 -36.19 -16.63 -4.06
C MET A 161 -34.71 -17.05 -4.19
N GLN A 162 -34.44 -18.34 -4.40
CA GLN A 162 -33.09 -18.86 -4.59
C GLN A 162 -32.48 -18.39 -5.93
N GLU A 163 -33.25 -18.41 -7.01
CA GLU A 163 -32.82 -17.87 -8.32
C GLU A 163 -32.51 -16.37 -8.24
N GLN A 164 -33.30 -15.60 -7.50
CA GLN A 164 -33.10 -14.16 -7.33
C GLN A 164 -31.83 -13.86 -6.50
N ASP A 165 -31.54 -14.65 -5.46
CA ASP A 165 -30.31 -14.52 -4.66
C ASP A 165 -29.05 -14.89 -5.47
N GLU A 166 -29.10 -15.94 -6.29
CA GLU A 166 -28.02 -16.27 -7.22
C GLU A 166 -27.78 -15.16 -8.25
N LEU A 167 -28.86 -14.62 -8.82
CA LEU A 167 -28.78 -13.50 -9.76
C LEU A 167 -28.21 -12.24 -9.11
N LEU A 168 -28.58 -11.95 -7.86
CA LEU A 168 -28.04 -10.84 -7.08
C LEU A 168 -26.53 -11.00 -6.90
N LYS A 169 -26.07 -12.17 -6.43
CA LYS A 169 -24.65 -12.49 -6.25
C LYS A 169 -23.85 -12.31 -7.54
N VAL A 170 -24.30 -12.90 -8.65
CA VAL A 170 -23.63 -12.78 -9.96
C VAL A 170 -23.54 -11.31 -10.41
N THR A 171 -24.61 -10.54 -10.17
CA THR A 171 -24.65 -9.12 -10.53
C THR A 171 -23.71 -8.30 -9.64
N MET A 172 -23.61 -8.61 -8.35
CA MET A 172 -22.65 -7.98 -7.42
C MET A 172 -21.20 -8.28 -7.80
N TYR A 173 -20.86 -9.52 -8.13
CA TYR A 173 -19.52 -9.87 -8.61
C TYR A 173 -19.15 -9.08 -9.88
N SER A 174 -20.10 -8.95 -10.81
CA SER A 174 -19.92 -8.14 -12.02
C SER A 174 -19.69 -6.65 -11.68
N MET A 175 -20.44 -6.12 -10.72
CA MET A 175 -20.28 -4.74 -10.24
C MET A 175 -18.88 -4.51 -9.66
N PHE A 176 -18.39 -5.40 -8.81
CA PHE A 176 -17.06 -5.29 -8.21
C PHE A 176 -15.95 -5.33 -9.28
N GLY A 177 -16.04 -6.24 -10.25
CA GLY A 177 -15.08 -6.34 -11.35
C GLY A 177 -15.02 -5.06 -12.19
N VAL A 178 -16.18 -4.50 -12.55
CA VAL A 178 -16.22 -3.24 -13.30
C VAL A 178 -15.74 -2.05 -12.46
N THR A 179 -16.06 -2.04 -11.16
CA THR A 179 -15.57 -1.01 -10.21
C THR A 179 -14.05 -1.01 -10.14
N ALA A 180 -13.42 -2.18 -10.01
CA ALA A 180 -11.97 -2.31 -10.04
C ALA A 180 -11.37 -1.74 -11.35
N GLY A 181 -11.98 -2.06 -12.50
CA GLY A 181 -11.58 -1.50 -13.80
C GLY A 181 -11.70 0.02 -13.87
N VAL A 182 -12.78 0.59 -13.32
CA VAL A 182 -12.95 2.06 -13.22
C VAL A 182 -11.86 2.67 -12.34
N VAL A 183 -11.56 2.09 -11.18
CA VAL A 183 -10.52 2.58 -10.27
C VAL A 183 -9.15 2.60 -10.96
N ILE A 184 -8.79 1.54 -11.68
CA ILE A 184 -7.56 1.46 -12.48
C ILE A 184 -7.48 2.61 -13.51
N LEU A 185 -8.55 2.83 -14.25
CA LEU A 185 -8.59 3.86 -15.30
C LEU A 185 -8.61 5.29 -14.73
N LEU A 186 -9.24 5.50 -13.56
CA LEU A 186 -9.17 6.77 -12.84
C LEU A 186 -7.74 7.06 -12.34
N MET A 187 -7.02 6.04 -11.87
CA MET A 187 -5.60 6.20 -11.51
C MET A 187 -4.75 6.62 -12.71
N GLN A 188 -4.92 5.97 -13.85
CA GLN A 188 -4.23 6.36 -15.08
C GLN A 188 -4.56 7.80 -15.50
N LEU A 189 -5.81 8.23 -15.29
CA LEU A 189 -6.21 9.61 -15.56
C LEU A 189 -5.48 10.61 -14.66
N LEU A 190 -5.32 10.30 -13.37
CA LEU A 190 -4.55 11.15 -12.45
C LEU A 190 -3.08 11.28 -12.87
N ILE A 191 -2.48 10.19 -13.38
CA ILE A 191 -1.13 10.18 -13.93
C ILE A 191 -1.04 11.04 -15.20
N ILE A 192 -1.92 10.80 -16.18
CA ILE A 192 -1.96 11.52 -17.47
C ILE A 192 -2.00 13.04 -17.30
N TYR A 193 -2.81 13.52 -16.35
CA TYR A 193 -3.04 14.95 -16.15
C TYR A 193 -2.21 15.56 -15.01
N ASN A 194 -1.36 14.77 -14.37
CA ASN A 194 -0.59 15.17 -13.18
C ASN A 194 -1.48 15.87 -12.12
N GLY A 195 -2.71 15.39 -11.97
CA GLY A 195 -3.79 16.07 -11.21
C GLY A 195 -3.92 15.59 -9.76
N ARG A 196 -3.00 14.76 -9.30
CA ARG A 196 -3.15 13.98 -8.07
C ARG A 196 -3.30 14.86 -6.82
N GLU A 197 -2.41 15.82 -6.63
CA GLU A 197 -2.45 16.71 -5.45
C GLU A 197 -3.77 17.48 -5.38
N ILE A 198 -4.24 17.98 -6.52
CA ILE A 198 -5.49 18.72 -6.65
C ILE A 198 -6.68 17.84 -6.27
N VAL A 199 -6.73 16.61 -6.76
CA VAL A 199 -7.82 15.68 -6.47
C VAL A 199 -7.81 15.23 -5.00
N GLU A 200 -6.64 14.97 -4.42
CA GLU A 200 -6.51 14.61 -3.01
C GLU A 200 -7.03 15.72 -2.09
N GLU A 201 -6.69 16.98 -2.38
CA GLU A 201 -7.19 18.13 -1.64
C GLU A 201 -8.72 18.28 -1.76
N ASP A 202 -9.27 18.11 -2.97
CA ASP A 202 -10.72 18.22 -3.19
C ASP A 202 -11.47 17.07 -2.49
N ILE A 203 -10.93 15.84 -2.50
CA ILE A 203 -11.49 14.70 -1.76
C ILE A 203 -11.56 15.02 -0.27
N LYS A 204 -10.44 15.45 0.35
CA LYS A 204 -10.40 15.81 1.78
C LYS A 204 -11.43 16.88 2.12
N ARG A 205 -11.55 17.90 1.27
CA ARG A 205 -12.53 18.98 1.42
C ARG A 205 -13.96 18.46 1.36
N ARG A 206 -14.27 17.54 0.44
CA ARG A 206 -15.62 16.94 0.31
C ARG A 206 -15.95 16.05 1.49
N ILE A 207 -15.03 15.20 1.94
CA ILE A 207 -15.24 14.34 3.12
C ILE A 207 -15.58 15.18 4.36
N ARG A 208 -14.82 16.24 4.64
CA ARG A 208 -15.11 17.16 5.76
C ARG A 208 -16.49 17.81 5.67
N ARG A 209 -16.97 18.10 4.46
CA ARG A 209 -18.33 18.63 4.24
C ARG A 209 -19.41 17.59 4.54
N GLU A 210 -19.20 16.34 4.14
CA GLU A 210 -20.14 15.26 4.44
C GLU A 210 -20.17 14.93 5.93
N GLU A 211 -19.02 14.93 6.60
CA GLU A 211 -18.94 14.79 8.06
C GLU A 211 -19.79 15.85 8.78
N LYS A 212 -19.65 17.12 8.36
CA LYS A 212 -20.46 18.21 8.90
C LYS A 212 -21.96 17.98 8.68
N ARG A 213 -22.37 17.61 7.47
CA ARG A 213 -23.78 17.32 7.12
C ARG A 213 -24.37 16.16 7.93
N LEU A 214 -23.57 15.14 8.22
CA LEU A 214 -23.99 13.99 9.02
C LEU A 214 -24.18 14.37 10.49
N ASN A 215 -23.31 15.23 11.02
CA ASN A 215 -23.44 15.71 12.40
C ASN A 215 -24.68 16.61 12.57
N GLU A 216 -24.95 17.51 11.60
CA GLU A 216 -26.15 18.35 11.57
C GLU A 216 -27.47 17.54 11.50
N LYS A 217 -27.44 16.30 10.99
CA LYS A 217 -28.62 15.41 10.96
C LYS A 217 -28.81 14.56 12.22
N LYS A 218 -27.79 14.50 13.09
CA LYS A 218 -27.80 13.71 14.33
C LYS A 218 -28.20 14.55 15.55
N GLU A 219 -28.15 15.88 15.43
CA GLU A 219 -28.69 16.85 16.39
C GLU A 219 -30.19 17.08 16.16
#